data_AF-A0A3R7MAL9-F1
#
_entry.id   AF-A0A3R7MAL9-F1
#
_cell.length_a   1.000
_cell.length_b   1.000
_cell.length_c   1.000
_cell.angle_alpha   90.00
_cell.angle_beta   90.00
_cell.angle_gamma   90.00
#
_symmetry.space_group_name_H-M   'P 1'
#
loop_
_entity.id
_entity.type
_entity.pdbx_description
1 polymer ?
#
loop_
_entity_poly.entity_id
_entity_poly.type
_entity_poly.pdbx_seq_one_letter_code
_entity_poly.pdbx_strand_id
1 'polypeptide(L)'
;MDFLRRTFAEARLRYHVSKVFVEASATPAKLSAEFLSLVEEHPLVVLSLLRDHLQTGSPHAYAYLQLLEKIVDACSFSFHAAMATDHALQEKLVQLAVTRVEGAEKRKVRRLARLTLLEYSRMFVDVPQLRSLARLAGLVEKLTGKSLMRALAVENKKVAFIDLRPEDIILISPVEEPLKALPSPQRKHAAWPCHACTYVNRSQATACVVCNTPKAKHAASSLADEPTGGTALSAAEILNGTLCHEKSGGNVTPPRLSTEDGARAPTPIRGGEKSEVKGKVLAEHVAPAAGNHA
;
A
#
# COMPACT_ATOMS: atom_id res chain seq x y z
N MET A 1 1.48 -42.08 -17.10
CA MET A 1 2.90 -41.69 -17.14
C MET A 1 3.11 -40.21 -17.47
N ASP A 2 2.22 -39.57 -18.25
CA ASP A 2 2.41 -38.17 -18.67
C ASP A 2 2.33 -37.13 -17.56
N PHE A 3 1.51 -37.38 -16.53
CA PHE A 3 1.47 -36.52 -15.34
C PHE A 3 2.86 -36.39 -14.70
N LEU A 4 3.53 -37.52 -14.44
CA LEU A 4 4.87 -37.54 -13.84
C LEU A 4 5.92 -36.86 -14.73
N ARG A 5 5.83 -37.01 -16.05
CA ARG A 5 6.71 -36.33 -16.99
C ARG A 5 6.52 -34.81 -16.96
N ARG A 6 5.27 -34.35 -16.93
CA ARG A 6 4.93 -32.91 -16.84
C ARG A 6 5.36 -32.31 -15.51
N THR A 7 5.07 -32.96 -14.39
CA THR A 7 5.46 -32.46 -13.06
C THR A 7 6.98 -32.42 -12.89
N PHE A 8 7.70 -33.42 -13.40
CA PHE A 8 9.16 -33.42 -13.39
C PHE A 8 9.74 -32.30 -14.27
N ALA A 9 9.19 -32.09 -15.47
CA ALA A 9 9.61 -31.00 -16.35
C ALA A 9 9.36 -29.63 -15.70
N GLU A 10 8.20 -29.43 -15.06
CA GLU A 10 7.88 -28.21 -14.32
C GLU A 10 8.82 -28.00 -13.12
N ALA A 11 9.12 -29.04 -12.34
CA ALA A 11 10.05 -28.96 -11.23
C ALA A 11 11.46 -28.60 -11.70
N ARG A 12 11.93 -29.21 -12.80
CA ARG A 12 13.22 -28.89 -13.42
C ARG A 12 13.26 -27.46 -13.91
N LEU A 13 12.18 -26.97 -14.53
CA LEU A 13 12.07 -25.58 -14.97
C LEU A 13 12.13 -24.62 -13.77
N ARG A 14 11.34 -24.86 -12.72
CA ARG A 14 11.36 -24.04 -11.50
C ARG A 14 12.74 -24.01 -10.86
N TYR A 15 13.43 -25.15 -10.79
CA TYR A 15 14.79 -25.23 -10.26
C TYR A 15 15.77 -24.41 -11.11
N HIS A 16 15.69 -24.53 -12.44
CA HIS A 16 16.55 -23.76 -13.35
C HIS A 16 16.29 -22.26 -13.23
N VAL A 17 15.02 -21.82 -13.31
CA VAL A 17 14.65 -20.41 -13.16
C VAL A 17 15.10 -19.89 -11.81
N SER A 18 14.89 -20.64 -10.72
CA SER A 18 15.33 -20.25 -9.37
C SER A 18 16.85 -20.05 -9.29
N LYS A 19 17.64 -20.95 -9.88
CA LYS A 19 19.11 -20.81 -9.93
C LYS A 19 19.52 -19.51 -10.64
N VAL A 20 18.98 -19.25 -11.83
CA VAL A 20 19.30 -18.02 -12.59
C VAL A 20 18.78 -16.79 -11.84
N PHE A 21 17.64 -16.88 -11.15
CA PHE A 21 17.10 -15.80 -10.32
C PHE A 21 18.02 -15.41 -9.17
N VAL A 22 18.58 -16.38 -8.47
CA VAL A 22 19.53 -16.13 -7.38
C VAL A 22 20.76 -15.40 -7.91
N GLU A 23 21.31 -15.85 -9.03
CA GLU A 23 22.46 -15.20 -9.69
C GLU A 23 22.12 -13.76 -10.14
N ALA A 24 20.96 -13.55 -10.76
CA ALA A 24 20.49 -12.24 -11.19
C ALA A 24 20.22 -11.29 -10.01
N SER A 25 19.69 -11.81 -8.90
CA SER A 25 19.39 -11.02 -7.70
C SER A 25 20.65 -10.49 -7.00
N ALA A 26 21.79 -11.16 -7.18
CA ALA A 26 23.07 -10.70 -6.66
C ALA A 26 23.63 -9.51 -7.48
N THR A 27 23.28 -9.40 -8.76
CA THR A 27 23.80 -8.36 -9.67
C THR A 27 22.71 -7.78 -10.59
N PRO A 28 21.71 -7.06 -10.03
CA PRO A 28 20.54 -6.61 -10.79
C PRO A 28 20.85 -5.59 -11.90
N ALA A 29 22.06 -5.03 -11.96
CA ALA A 29 22.46 -4.04 -12.97
C ALA A 29 22.63 -4.63 -14.39
N LYS A 30 22.86 -5.94 -14.52
CA LYS A 30 23.09 -6.59 -15.82
C LYS A 30 22.32 -7.91 -15.87
N LEU A 31 21.15 -7.89 -16.50
CA LEU A 31 20.38 -9.11 -16.75
C LEU A 31 20.98 -9.85 -17.95
N SER A 32 21.22 -11.15 -17.79
CA SER A 32 21.70 -12.00 -18.89
C SER A 32 20.60 -12.20 -19.94
N ALA A 33 20.98 -12.42 -21.20
CA ALA A 33 20.01 -12.73 -22.26
C ALA A 33 19.23 -14.02 -21.97
N GLU A 34 19.89 -15.02 -21.38
CA GLU A 34 19.26 -16.27 -20.92
C GLU A 34 18.15 -15.98 -19.89
N PHE A 35 18.44 -15.12 -18.91
CA PHE A 35 17.46 -14.74 -17.90
C PHE A 35 16.23 -14.06 -18.52
N LEU A 36 16.45 -13.10 -19.43
CA LEU A 36 15.35 -12.40 -20.09
C LEU A 36 14.50 -13.35 -20.94
N SER A 37 15.12 -14.31 -21.66
CA SER A 37 14.38 -15.34 -22.40
C SER A 37 13.49 -16.17 -21.48
N LEU A 38 14.01 -16.59 -20.32
CA LEU A 38 13.23 -17.35 -19.33
C LEU A 38 12.05 -16.55 -18.78
N VAL A 39 12.22 -15.24 -18.57
CA VAL A 39 11.15 -14.36 -18.09
C VAL A 39 10.03 -14.24 -19.12
N GLU A 40 10.36 -14.07 -20.40
CA GLU A 40 9.38 -13.99 -21.50
C GLU A 40 8.67 -15.32 -21.75
N GLU A 41 9.40 -16.43 -21.74
CA GLU A 41 8.83 -17.76 -22.02
C GLU A 41 8.01 -18.30 -20.85
N HIS A 42 8.37 -17.95 -19.61
CA HIS A 42 7.79 -18.53 -18.40
C HIS A 42 7.43 -17.49 -17.32
N PRO A 43 6.64 -16.46 -17.65
CA PRO A 43 6.37 -15.34 -16.75
C PRO A 43 5.69 -15.79 -15.45
N LEU A 44 4.77 -16.76 -15.50
CA LEU A 44 4.07 -17.25 -14.31
C LEU A 44 5.00 -17.94 -13.30
N VAL A 45 6.00 -18.68 -13.79
CA VAL A 45 7.00 -19.33 -12.93
C VAL A 45 7.88 -18.28 -12.26
N VAL A 46 8.33 -17.29 -13.04
CA VAL A 46 9.10 -16.14 -12.53
C VAL A 46 8.33 -15.36 -11.48
N LEU A 47 7.08 -15.01 -11.75
CA LEU A 47 6.23 -14.28 -10.81
C LEU A 47 6.00 -15.08 -9.52
N SER A 48 5.85 -16.41 -9.62
CA SER A 48 5.74 -17.26 -8.42
C SER A 48 6.96 -17.19 -7.52
N LEU A 49 8.17 -17.22 -8.10
CA LEU A 49 9.43 -17.11 -7.35
C LEU A 49 9.59 -15.72 -6.71
N LEU A 50 9.24 -14.66 -7.44
CA LEU A 50 9.21 -13.29 -6.92
C LEU A 50 8.29 -13.19 -5.70
N ARG A 51 7.08 -13.76 -5.75
CA ARG A 51 6.15 -13.76 -4.60
C ARG A 51 6.75 -14.44 -3.37
N ASP A 52 7.41 -15.58 -3.58
CA ASP A 52 8.00 -16.36 -2.49
C ASP A 52 9.11 -15.59 -1.78
N HIS A 53 9.81 -14.70 -2.47
CA HIS A 53 10.97 -13.96 -1.95
C HIS A 53 10.63 -12.53 -1.50
N LEU A 54 9.51 -11.96 -1.96
CA LEU A 54 8.97 -10.65 -1.57
C LEU A 54 8.13 -10.72 -0.28
N GLN A 55 8.64 -11.40 0.74
CA GLN A 55 8.00 -11.47 2.05
C GLN A 55 8.44 -10.31 2.94
N THR A 56 7.52 -9.77 3.74
CA THR A 56 7.83 -8.73 4.71
C THR A 56 8.83 -9.24 5.73
N GLY A 57 9.99 -8.57 5.80
CA GLY A 57 11.07 -8.95 6.72
C GLY A 57 12.11 -9.92 6.13
N SER A 58 11.89 -10.43 4.90
CA SER A 58 12.93 -11.17 4.18
C SER A 58 14.16 -10.27 3.95
N PRO A 59 15.38 -10.75 4.24
CA PRO A 59 16.61 -9.99 3.97
C PRO A 59 16.84 -9.79 2.47
N HIS A 60 16.23 -10.64 1.63
CA HIS A 60 16.40 -10.60 0.17
C HIS A 60 15.34 -9.75 -0.54
N ALA A 61 14.29 -9.30 0.15
CA ALA A 61 13.19 -8.56 -0.48
C ALA A 61 13.67 -7.32 -1.26
N TYR A 62 14.72 -6.64 -0.78
CA TYR A 62 15.29 -5.48 -1.48
C TYR A 62 15.85 -5.84 -2.85
N ALA A 63 16.69 -6.89 -2.91
CA ALA A 63 17.33 -7.33 -4.15
C ALA A 63 16.31 -7.84 -5.17
N TYR A 64 15.31 -8.62 -4.72
CA TYR A 64 14.25 -9.12 -5.58
C TYR A 64 13.34 -8.00 -6.10
N LEU A 65 13.13 -6.95 -5.32
CA LEU A 65 12.36 -5.79 -5.77
C LEU A 65 13.12 -4.93 -6.79
N GLN A 66 14.44 -4.78 -6.64
CA GLN A 66 15.30 -4.17 -7.66
C GLN A 66 15.31 -5.00 -8.94
N LEU A 67 15.40 -6.32 -8.81
CA LEU A 67 15.34 -7.24 -9.95
C LEU A 67 13.99 -7.13 -10.67
N LEU A 68 12.88 -7.06 -9.93
CA LEU A 68 11.55 -6.84 -10.51
C LEU A 68 11.47 -5.55 -11.33
N GLU A 69 12.01 -4.44 -10.82
CA GLU A 69 12.08 -3.16 -11.57
C GLU A 69 12.81 -3.35 -12.91
N LYS A 70 13.98 -4.01 -12.87
CA LYS A 70 14.81 -4.25 -14.05
C LYS A 70 14.16 -5.19 -15.06
N ILE A 71 13.44 -6.20 -14.57
CA ILE A 71 12.63 -7.08 -15.41
C ILE A 71 11.54 -6.28 -16.11
N VAL A 72 10.79 -5.46 -15.37
CA VAL A 72 9.68 -4.69 -15.91
C VAL A 72 10.17 -3.69 -16.96
N ASP A 73 11.33 -3.09 -16.77
CA ASP A 73 11.98 -2.19 -17.74
C ASP A 73 12.39 -2.92 -19.04
N ALA A 74 12.80 -4.19 -18.95
CA ALA A 74 13.42 -4.94 -20.05
C ALA A 74 12.44 -5.86 -20.80
N CYS A 75 11.34 -6.26 -20.17
CA CYS A 75 10.42 -7.25 -20.72
C CYS A 75 9.29 -6.64 -21.56
N SER A 76 8.69 -7.50 -22.37
CA SER A 76 7.58 -7.20 -23.26
C SER A 76 6.25 -7.09 -22.50
N PHE A 77 5.23 -6.67 -23.24
CA PHE A 77 3.86 -6.60 -22.77
C PHE A 77 3.34 -7.94 -22.20
N SER A 78 3.86 -9.08 -22.67
CA SER A 78 3.42 -10.41 -22.22
C SER A 78 3.66 -10.61 -20.71
N PHE A 79 4.84 -10.22 -20.24
CA PHE A 79 5.23 -10.27 -18.83
C PHE A 79 4.39 -9.29 -18.00
N HIS A 80 4.19 -8.07 -18.50
CA HIS A 80 3.35 -7.07 -17.81
C HIS A 80 1.90 -7.56 -17.67
N ALA A 81 1.35 -8.18 -18.71
CA ALA A 81 0.00 -8.75 -18.69
C ALA A 81 -0.11 -9.89 -17.66
N ALA A 82 0.88 -10.79 -17.60
CA ALA A 82 0.95 -11.82 -16.58
C ALA A 82 0.99 -11.20 -15.16
N MET A 83 1.82 -10.18 -14.95
CA MET A 83 1.92 -9.44 -13.68
C MET A 83 0.59 -8.75 -13.30
N ALA A 84 -0.14 -8.22 -14.28
CA ALA A 84 -1.45 -7.59 -14.07
C ALA A 84 -2.55 -8.57 -13.65
N THR A 85 -2.42 -9.85 -14.02
CA THR A 85 -3.31 -10.94 -13.57
C THR A 85 -2.89 -11.57 -12.24
N ASP A 86 -1.64 -11.38 -11.82
CA ASP A 86 -1.11 -11.94 -10.57
C ASP A 86 -1.47 -11.09 -9.34
N HIS A 87 -2.68 -11.28 -8.83
CA HIS A 87 -3.17 -10.57 -7.65
C HIS A 87 -2.37 -10.87 -6.38
N ALA A 88 -1.78 -12.07 -6.25
CA ALA A 88 -0.99 -12.43 -5.08
C ALA A 88 0.32 -11.63 -5.04
N LEU A 89 0.98 -11.42 -6.18
CA LEU A 89 2.14 -10.54 -6.26
C LEU A 89 1.76 -9.08 -5.97
N GLN A 90 0.65 -8.61 -6.55
CA GLN A 90 0.15 -7.25 -6.30
C GLN A 90 -0.11 -7.00 -4.82
N GLU A 91 -0.73 -7.96 -4.13
CA GLU A 91 -0.95 -7.90 -2.69
C GLU A 91 0.36 -7.82 -1.92
N LYS A 92 1.38 -8.62 -2.28
CA LYS A 92 2.72 -8.56 -1.65
C LYS A 92 3.37 -7.19 -1.82
N LEU A 93 3.30 -6.60 -3.02
CA LEU A 93 3.85 -5.25 -3.27
C LEU A 93 3.15 -4.18 -2.41
N VAL A 94 1.82 -4.25 -2.31
CA VAL A 94 1.03 -3.35 -1.45
C VAL A 94 1.40 -3.57 0.03
N GLN A 95 1.49 -4.83 0.49
CA GLN A 95 1.91 -5.16 1.86
C GLN A 95 3.28 -4.56 2.18
N LEU A 96 4.29 -4.76 1.32
CA LEU A 96 5.63 -4.18 1.50
C LEU A 96 5.61 -2.64 1.59
N ALA A 97 4.72 -1.97 0.85
CA ALA A 97 4.59 -0.52 0.86
C ALA A 97 3.85 0.03 2.11
N VAL A 98 2.92 -0.75 2.67
CA VAL A 98 2.05 -0.35 3.81
C VAL A 98 2.66 -0.73 5.15
N THR A 99 3.33 -1.88 5.27
CA THR A 99 3.75 -2.41 6.57
C THR A 99 4.68 -1.43 7.31
N ARG A 100 4.33 -1.13 8.56
CA ARG A 100 5.23 -0.41 9.46
C ARG A 100 6.35 -1.35 9.87
N VAL A 101 7.57 -0.93 9.59
CA VAL A 101 8.76 -1.72 9.86
C VAL A 101 9.80 -0.85 10.56
N GLU A 102 10.43 -1.45 11.56
CA GLU A 102 11.57 -0.89 12.26
C GLU A 102 12.87 -1.38 11.62
N GLY A 103 13.93 -0.57 11.72
CA GLY A 103 15.23 -0.85 11.10
C GLY A 103 15.44 -0.14 9.76
N ALA A 104 16.70 0.16 9.44
CA ALA A 104 17.08 0.88 8.23
C ALA A 104 16.80 0.05 6.95
N GLU A 105 17.15 -1.24 6.94
CA GLU A 105 16.98 -2.11 5.78
C GLU A 105 15.51 -2.32 5.40
N LYS A 106 14.65 -2.60 6.38
CA LYS A 106 13.20 -2.75 6.12
C LYS A 106 12.59 -1.44 5.62
N ARG A 107 13.05 -0.28 6.13
CA ARG A 107 12.65 1.04 5.62
C ARG A 107 13.08 1.24 4.16
N LYS A 108 14.28 0.78 3.76
CA LYS A 108 14.71 0.81 2.36
C LYS A 108 13.81 -0.02 1.46
N VAL A 109 13.44 -1.24 1.86
CA VAL A 109 12.50 -2.11 1.12
C VAL A 109 11.15 -1.42 0.95
N ARG A 110 10.56 -0.90 2.04
CA ARG A 110 9.29 -0.17 1.98
C ARG A 110 9.36 1.05 1.07
N ARG A 111 10.44 1.83 1.17
CA ARG A 111 10.67 3.01 0.33
C ARG A 111 10.75 2.62 -1.14
N LEU A 112 11.51 1.57 -1.46
CA LEU A 112 11.62 1.06 -2.83
C LEU A 112 10.25 0.59 -3.34
N ALA A 113 9.49 -0.16 -2.55
CA ALA A 113 8.16 -0.64 -2.95
C ALA A 113 7.22 0.52 -3.29
N ARG A 114 7.23 1.58 -2.47
CA ARG A 114 6.46 2.79 -2.74
C ARG A 114 6.87 3.47 -4.04
N LEU A 115 8.17 3.56 -4.32
CA LEU A 115 8.66 4.12 -5.58
C LEU A 115 8.23 3.26 -6.78
N THR A 116 8.38 1.94 -6.69
CA THR A 116 7.92 1.00 -7.73
C THR A 116 6.43 1.16 -8.03
N LEU A 117 5.58 1.28 -6.99
CA LEU A 117 4.14 1.46 -7.18
C LEU A 117 3.78 2.80 -7.83
N LEU A 118 4.51 3.88 -7.52
CA LEU A 118 4.35 5.15 -8.23
C LEU A 118 4.75 5.04 -9.69
N GLU A 119 5.87 4.37 -9.97
CA GLU A 119 6.33 4.17 -11.33
C GLU A 119 5.29 3.39 -12.14
N TYR A 120 4.72 2.31 -11.57
CA TYR A 120 3.65 1.55 -12.21
C TYR A 120 2.40 2.39 -12.46
N SER A 121 2.05 3.27 -11.50
CA SER A 121 0.91 4.18 -11.67
C SER A 121 1.09 5.14 -12.84
N ARG A 122 2.33 5.53 -13.16
CA ARG A 122 2.64 6.38 -14.32
C ARG A 122 2.74 5.58 -15.61
N MET A 123 3.45 4.45 -15.57
CA MET A 123 3.79 3.65 -16.74
C MET A 123 2.59 2.93 -17.34
N PHE A 124 1.63 2.49 -16.52
CA PHE A 124 0.53 1.63 -16.95
C PHE A 124 -0.84 2.32 -16.98
N VAL A 125 -0.92 3.63 -16.76
CA VAL A 125 -2.20 4.36 -16.65
C VAL A 125 -3.04 4.29 -17.93
N ASP A 126 -2.39 4.36 -19.09
CA ASP A 126 -3.05 4.43 -20.39
C ASP A 126 -3.36 3.06 -21.00
N VAL A 127 -2.95 1.97 -20.35
CA VAL A 127 -3.11 0.60 -20.87
C VAL A 127 -4.22 -0.12 -20.09
N PRO A 128 -5.44 -0.30 -20.65
CA PRO A 128 -6.58 -0.84 -19.91
C PRO A 128 -6.34 -2.22 -19.28
N GLN A 129 -5.57 -3.07 -19.97
CA GLN A 129 -5.23 -4.43 -19.53
C GLN A 129 -4.28 -4.44 -18.31
N LEU A 130 -3.52 -3.36 -18.10
CA LEU A 130 -2.54 -3.22 -17.01
C LEU A 130 -3.06 -2.29 -15.89
N ARG A 131 -4.33 -1.89 -15.95
CA ARG A 131 -4.95 -0.94 -15.03
C ARG A 131 -4.92 -1.40 -13.56
N SER A 132 -4.90 -2.71 -13.30
CA SER A 132 -4.73 -3.24 -11.94
C SER A 132 -3.41 -2.78 -11.31
N LEU A 133 -2.32 -2.83 -12.07
CA LEU A 133 -0.99 -2.37 -11.66
C LEU A 133 -0.97 -0.86 -11.43
N ALA A 134 -1.58 -0.08 -12.32
CA ALA A 134 -1.63 1.38 -12.19
C ALA A 134 -2.39 1.85 -10.93
N ARG A 135 -3.34 1.04 -10.43
CA ARG A 135 -4.17 1.37 -9.25
C ARG A 135 -3.52 1.04 -7.92
N LEU A 136 -2.40 0.31 -7.89
CA LEU A 136 -1.79 -0.16 -6.64
C LEU A 136 -1.34 1.00 -5.74
N ALA A 137 -0.83 2.10 -6.30
CA ALA A 137 -0.49 3.30 -5.53
C ALA A 137 -1.72 3.87 -4.80
N GLY A 138 -2.86 3.99 -5.50
CA GLY A 138 -4.12 4.45 -4.90
C GLY A 138 -4.66 3.50 -3.83
N LEU A 139 -4.44 2.18 -3.96
CA LEU A 139 -4.77 1.22 -2.90
C LEU A 139 -3.93 1.45 -1.64
N VAL A 140 -2.63 1.71 -1.77
CA VAL A 140 -1.76 2.05 -0.63
C VAL A 140 -2.22 3.34 0.05
N GLU A 141 -2.59 4.37 -0.72
CA GLU A 141 -3.10 5.63 -0.17
C GLU A 141 -4.43 5.42 0.58
N LYS A 142 -5.34 4.61 0.02
CA LYS A 142 -6.60 4.23 0.68
C LYS A 142 -6.36 3.48 1.99
N LEU A 143 -5.43 2.53 2.02
CA LEU A 143 -5.12 1.73 3.21
C LEU A 143 -4.40 2.54 4.30
N THR A 144 -3.55 3.49 3.91
CA THR A 144 -2.74 4.27 4.87
C THR A 144 -3.38 5.58 5.27
N GLY A 145 -4.38 6.07 4.51
CA GLY A 145 -4.96 7.40 4.67
C GLY A 145 -3.97 8.54 4.38
N LYS A 146 -2.89 8.25 3.65
CA LYS A 146 -1.77 9.18 3.43
C LYS A 146 -1.38 9.18 1.96
N SER A 147 -1.12 10.37 1.42
CA SER A 147 -0.51 10.49 0.10
C SER A 147 0.88 9.85 0.10
N LEU A 148 1.13 9.01 -0.90
CA LEU A 148 2.36 8.21 -1.01
C LEU A 148 3.56 9.11 -1.36
N MET A 149 3.35 10.12 -2.22
CA MET A 149 4.35 11.17 -2.49
C MET A 149 4.77 11.91 -1.22
N ARG A 150 3.79 12.28 -0.36
CA ARG A 150 4.08 12.94 0.92
C ARG A 150 4.84 11.99 1.87
N ALA A 151 4.47 10.71 1.91
CA ALA A 151 5.15 9.72 2.74
C ALA A 151 6.63 9.55 2.34
N LEU A 152 6.92 9.48 1.04
CA LEU A 152 8.29 9.42 0.51
C LEU A 152 9.09 10.69 0.82
N ALA A 153 8.47 11.87 0.67
CA ALA A 153 9.11 13.14 0.98
C ALA A 153 9.50 13.23 2.47
N VAL A 154 8.66 12.74 3.38
CA VAL A 154 8.96 12.67 4.82
C VAL A 154 10.08 11.65 5.09
N GLU A 155 10.08 10.49 4.44
CA GLU A 155 11.14 9.48 4.63
C GLU A 155 12.52 9.93 4.15
N ASN A 156 12.58 10.82 3.15
CA ASN A 156 13.85 11.41 2.69
C ASN A 156 14.41 12.45 3.67
N LYS A 157 13.59 13.00 4.58
CA LYS A 157 14.07 13.95 5.58
C LYS A 157 14.82 13.19 6.66
N LYS A 158 16.13 13.39 6.73
CA LYS A 158 16.96 12.95 7.85
C LYS A 158 16.61 13.82 9.06
N VAL A 159 15.76 13.31 9.94
CA VAL A 159 15.57 13.91 11.27
C VAL A 159 16.66 13.35 12.15
N ALA A 160 17.66 14.17 12.47
CA ALA A 160 18.56 13.88 13.57
C ALA A 160 17.84 14.29 14.85
N PHE A 161 17.74 13.37 15.81
CA PHE A 161 17.46 13.78 17.17
C PHE A 161 18.72 14.48 17.66
N ILE A 162 18.62 15.79 17.84
CA ILE A 162 19.67 16.57 18.49
C ILE A 162 19.52 16.27 19.97
N ASP A 163 20.62 15.85 20.62
CA ASP A 163 20.63 15.70 22.07
C ASP A 163 20.22 17.03 22.68
N LEU A 164 19.16 17.00 23.51
CA LEU A 164 18.65 18.18 24.18
C LEU A 164 19.79 18.79 24.97
N ARG A 165 20.19 20.02 24.63
CA ARG A 165 21.13 20.73 25.47
C ARG A 165 20.41 21.16 26.75
N PRO A 166 21.12 21.34 27.87
CA PRO A 166 20.50 21.83 29.09
C PRO A 166 19.70 23.14 28.87
N GLU A 167 20.11 23.98 27.92
CA GLU A 167 19.42 25.23 27.57
C GLU A 167 18.09 25.02 26.82
N ASP A 168 17.92 23.88 26.15
CA ASP A 168 16.68 23.53 25.44
C ASP A 168 15.59 23.00 26.40
N ILE A 169 15.95 22.68 27.65
CA ILE A 169 15.03 22.21 28.67
C ILE A 169 14.33 23.42 29.29
N ILE A 170 13.15 23.76 28.76
CA ILE A 170 12.27 24.72 29.41
C ILE A 170 11.69 24.05 30.66
N LEU A 171 12.21 24.42 31.83
CA LEU A 171 11.62 24.07 33.12
C LEU A 171 10.27 24.77 33.23
N ILE A 172 9.21 24.07 32.82
CA ILE A 172 7.85 24.41 33.23
C ILE A 172 7.70 23.92 34.68
N SER A 173 8.42 24.57 35.61
CA SER A 173 8.03 24.48 37.00
C SER A 173 6.64 25.11 37.10
N PRO A 174 5.65 24.42 37.69
CA PRO A 174 4.44 25.10 38.12
C PRO A 174 4.90 26.29 38.95
N VAL A 175 4.60 27.50 38.49
CA VAL A 175 4.76 28.68 39.33
C VAL A 175 3.77 28.47 40.46
N GLU A 176 4.26 27.97 41.60
CA GLU A 176 3.56 28.09 42.86
C GLU A 176 3.56 29.58 43.18
N GLU A 177 2.61 30.32 42.60
CA GLU A 177 2.31 31.66 43.07
C GLU A 177 2.03 31.54 44.57
N PRO A 178 2.77 32.26 45.43
CA PRO A 178 2.47 32.30 46.85
C PRO A 178 1.02 32.74 46.97
N LEU A 179 0.17 31.83 47.44
CA LEU A 179 -1.23 32.11 47.74
C LEU A 179 -1.26 33.23 48.79
N LYS A 180 -1.31 34.48 48.33
CA LYS A 180 -1.82 35.60 49.11
C LYS A 180 -3.20 35.14 49.56
N ALA A 181 -3.34 34.96 50.87
CA ALA A 181 -4.56 34.53 51.53
C ALA A 181 -5.74 35.38 51.04
N LEU A 182 -6.49 34.84 50.07
CA LEU A 182 -7.79 35.36 49.68
C LEU A 182 -8.86 34.60 50.49
N PRO A 183 -9.97 35.27 50.82
CA PRO A 183 -10.94 34.81 51.79
C PRO A 183 -11.70 33.60 51.26
N SER A 184 -11.95 32.67 52.18
CA SER A 184 -12.95 31.58 52.23
C SER A 184 -13.45 30.93 50.92
N PRO A 185 -13.65 29.60 50.91
CA PRO A 185 -14.01 28.88 49.69
C PRO A 185 -15.41 29.27 49.21
N GLN A 186 -15.49 30.19 48.25
CA GLN A 186 -16.67 30.30 47.40
C GLN A 186 -16.82 28.99 46.64
N ARG A 187 -17.94 28.31 46.90
CA ARG A 187 -18.32 27.03 46.31
C ARG A 187 -18.13 27.09 44.80
N LYS A 188 -17.04 26.50 44.30
CA LYS A 188 -16.85 26.28 42.86
C LYS A 188 -18.02 25.42 42.41
N HIS A 189 -18.98 26.03 41.73
CA HIS A 189 -20.14 25.31 41.23
C HIS A 189 -19.65 24.20 40.29
N ALA A 190 -19.87 22.94 40.66
CA ALA A 190 -19.34 21.79 39.94
C ALA A 190 -19.88 21.73 38.50
N ALA A 191 -18.96 21.65 37.53
CA ALA A 191 -19.28 21.30 36.15
C ALA A 191 -19.88 19.88 36.10
N TRP A 192 -20.72 19.58 35.11
CA TRP A 192 -21.38 18.27 34.99
C TRP A 192 -21.13 17.63 33.62
N PRO A 193 -20.74 16.35 33.55
CA PRO A 193 -20.59 15.63 32.29
C PRO A 193 -21.97 15.27 31.72
N CYS A 194 -22.17 15.46 30.41
CA CYS A 194 -23.36 15.02 29.72
C CYS A 194 -23.41 13.48 29.67
N HIS A 195 -24.52 12.88 30.10
CA HIS A 195 -24.69 11.42 30.04
C HIS A 195 -24.83 10.87 28.60
N ALA A 196 -25.18 11.73 27.63
CA ALA A 196 -25.35 11.32 26.24
C ALA A 196 -24.07 11.44 25.39
N CYS A 197 -23.31 12.53 25.57
CA CYS A 197 -22.14 12.83 24.71
C CYS A 197 -20.84 13.10 25.48
N THR A 198 -20.81 12.89 26.79
CA THR A 198 -19.66 13.07 27.71
C THR A 198 -19.06 14.48 27.82
N TYR A 199 -19.57 15.45 27.07
CA TYR A 199 -19.13 16.85 27.16
C TYR A 199 -19.35 17.45 28.56
N VAL A 200 -18.35 18.17 29.08
CA VAL A 200 -18.37 18.78 30.43
C VAL A 200 -19.03 20.16 30.37
N ASN A 201 -20.26 20.27 30.87
CA ASN A 201 -21.06 21.48 30.85
C ASN A 201 -20.85 22.34 32.11
N ARG A 202 -21.03 23.66 31.96
CA ARG A 202 -21.03 24.59 33.10
C ARG A 202 -22.16 24.23 34.08
N SER A 203 -21.93 24.47 35.36
CA SER A 203 -22.86 24.15 36.45
C SER A 203 -24.27 24.75 36.27
N GLN A 204 -24.34 25.96 35.70
CA GLN A 204 -25.57 26.72 35.43
C GLN A 204 -26.32 26.25 34.17
N ALA A 205 -25.69 25.45 33.29
CA ALA A 205 -26.32 24.96 32.08
C ALA A 205 -27.41 23.93 32.43
N THR A 206 -28.63 24.16 31.95
CA THR A 206 -29.79 23.26 32.12
C THR A 206 -29.85 22.15 31.07
N ALA A 207 -29.06 22.26 29.99
CA ALA A 207 -28.91 21.27 28.94
C ALA A 207 -27.46 21.27 28.40
N CYS A 208 -27.08 20.20 27.72
CA CYS A 208 -25.75 20.08 27.14
C CYS A 208 -25.58 21.02 25.94
N VAL A 209 -24.49 21.79 25.91
CA VAL A 209 -24.21 22.74 24.81
C VAL A 209 -24.00 22.03 23.46
N VAL A 210 -23.55 20.79 23.47
CA VAL A 210 -23.22 20.03 22.26
C VAL A 210 -24.44 19.30 21.68
N CYS A 211 -25.19 18.61 22.53
CA CYS A 211 -26.26 17.70 22.09
C CYS A 211 -27.65 18.06 22.62
N ASN A 212 -27.79 19.18 23.33
CA ASN A 212 -29.03 19.67 23.96
C ASN A 212 -29.70 18.70 24.95
N THR A 213 -29.01 17.63 25.37
CA THR A 213 -29.53 16.71 26.37
C THR A 213 -29.73 17.42 27.72
N PRO A 214 -30.91 17.36 28.35
CA PRO A 214 -31.21 18.06 29.58
C PRO A 214 -30.35 17.55 30.75
N LYS A 215 -29.98 18.45 31.66
CA LYS A 215 -29.30 18.11 32.91
C LYS A 215 -30.23 17.28 33.76
N ALA A 216 -29.81 16.08 34.13
CA ALA A 216 -30.56 15.25 35.07
C ALA A 216 -30.73 16.02 36.38
N LYS A 217 -31.96 16.45 36.67
CA LYS A 217 -32.32 16.94 37.99
C LYS A 217 -32.38 15.70 38.86
N HIS A 218 -31.38 15.50 39.73
CA HIS A 218 -31.54 14.53 40.80
C HIS A 218 -32.74 14.97 41.64
N ALA A 219 -33.89 14.33 41.44
CA ALA A 219 -34.95 14.35 42.43
C ALA A 219 -34.33 13.71 43.68
N ALA A 220 -34.20 14.49 44.75
CA ALA A 220 -33.86 13.96 46.06
C ALA A 220 -35.05 13.10 46.51
N SER A 221 -35.06 11.83 46.11
CA SER A 221 -35.97 10.82 46.62
C SER A 221 -35.27 10.09 47.76
N SER A 222 -35.77 10.34 48.95
CA SER A 222 -35.59 9.52 50.14
C SER A 222 -36.01 8.06 49.91
N LEU A 223 -35.16 7.15 50.41
CA LEU A 223 -35.41 5.83 51.03
C LEU A 223 -36.37 4.78 50.41
N ALA A 224 -35.89 3.53 50.50
CA ALA A 224 -36.54 2.22 50.27
C ALA A 224 -36.82 1.92 48.77
N ASP A 225 -36.47 0.76 48.19
CA ASP A 225 -36.53 -0.62 48.67
C ASP A 225 -35.69 -1.52 47.72
N GLU A 226 -35.07 -2.58 48.26
CA GLU A 226 -34.79 -3.85 47.55
C GLU A 226 -36.15 -4.57 47.31
N PRO A 227 -36.36 -5.51 46.34
CA PRO A 227 -35.39 -6.58 46.08
C PRO A 227 -35.38 -7.22 44.66
N THR A 228 -34.46 -8.18 44.51
CA THR A 228 -34.59 -9.44 43.72
C THR A 228 -34.28 -9.44 42.20
N GLY A 229 -33.18 -10.11 41.87
CA GLY A 229 -33.18 -11.23 40.91
C GLY A 229 -32.71 -10.93 39.48
N GLY A 230 -31.57 -11.51 39.08
CA GLY A 230 -31.20 -11.57 37.66
C GLY A 230 -29.76 -11.96 37.36
N THR A 231 -29.50 -13.26 37.38
CA THR A 231 -28.62 -14.02 36.46
C THR A 231 -27.27 -13.40 36.06
N ALA A 232 -26.21 -13.92 36.68
CA ALA A 232 -24.84 -13.75 36.22
C ALA A 232 -24.63 -14.44 34.86
N LEU A 233 -24.38 -13.64 33.82
CA LEU A 233 -23.74 -14.09 32.58
C LEU A 233 -22.25 -13.73 32.63
N SER A 234 -21.43 -14.67 32.16
CA SER A 234 -19.99 -14.75 32.35
C SER A 234 -19.22 -13.69 31.56
N ALA A 235 -18.10 -13.27 32.16
CA ALA A 235 -17.14 -12.31 31.64
C ALA A 235 -16.27 -12.90 30.50
N ALA A 236 -16.85 -13.02 29.31
CA ALA A 236 -16.11 -13.41 28.10
C ALA A 236 -16.68 -12.76 26.84
N GLU A 237 -16.79 -11.42 26.78
CA GLU A 237 -16.98 -10.68 25.52
C GLU A 237 -16.75 -9.16 25.72
N ILE A 238 -15.54 -8.80 26.16
CA ILE A 238 -15.06 -7.41 26.12
C ILE A 238 -13.78 -7.42 25.28
N LEU A 239 -13.96 -7.37 23.95
CA LEU A 239 -12.99 -6.87 22.95
C LEU A 239 -13.61 -7.07 21.56
N ASN A 240 -14.29 -6.03 21.05
CA ASN A 240 -14.23 -5.60 19.65
C ASN A 240 -15.15 -4.40 19.42
N GLY A 241 -14.65 -3.22 19.81
CA GLY A 241 -15.19 -1.95 19.36
C GLY A 241 -14.66 -1.59 17.98
N THR A 242 -15.41 -1.91 16.93
CA THR A 242 -15.53 -1.05 15.74
C THR A 242 -16.83 -1.37 15.02
N LEU A 243 -17.93 -0.73 15.44
CA LEU A 243 -19.19 -0.74 14.73
C LEU A 243 -19.38 0.67 14.15
N CYS A 244 -18.96 0.85 12.90
CA CYS A 244 -19.25 2.05 12.14
C CYS A 244 -20.70 1.96 11.65
N HIS A 245 -21.51 2.94 12.04
CA HIS A 245 -22.82 3.20 11.45
C HIS A 245 -22.65 3.53 9.95
N GLU A 246 -23.08 2.63 9.06
CA GLU A 246 -23.45 3.02 7.70
C GLU A 246 -24.88 3.57 7.74
N LYS A 247 -24.98 4.90 7.63
CA LYS A 247 -26.26 5.58 7.46
C LYS A 247 -26.64 5.51 5.98
N SER A 248 -27.55 4.60 5.70
CA SER A 248 -28.37 4.51 4.50
C SER A 248 -29.16 5.82 4.27
N GLY A 249 -29.27 6.24 3.00
CA GLY A 249 -30.33 7.15 2.55
C GLY A 249 -29.86 8.34 1.72
N GLY A 250 -29.98 8.23 0.39
CA GLY A 250 -29.82 9.34 -0.54
C GLY A 250 -30.04 8.96 -2.00
N ASN A 251 -31.26 8.58 -2.36
CA ASN A 251 -31.71 8.46 -3.75
C ASN A 251 -31.52 9.80 -4.47
N VAL A 252 -30.58 9.86 -5.43
CA VAL A 252 -30.50 10.94 -6.40
C VAL A 252 -30.81 10.36 -7.78
N THR A 253 -32.01 10.70 -8.23
CA THR A 253 -32.51 10.54 -9.59
C THR A 253 -31.60 11.26 -10.58
N PRO A 254 -31.11 10.64 -11.67
CA PRO A 254 -30.41 11.36 -12.72
C PRO A 254 -31.42 12.00 -13.69
N PRO A 255 -31.20 13.26 -14.12
CA PRO A 255 -31.98 13.84 -15.19
C PRO A 255 -31.55 13.26 -16.55
N ARG A 256 -32.55 13.12 -17.41
CA ARG A 256 -32.55 12.62 -18.79
C ARG A 256 -32.41 13.83 -19.75
N LEU A 257 -31.88 13.55 -20.96
CA LEU A 257 -31.68 14.43 -22.14
C LEU A 257 -30.51 15.41 -22.01
N SER A 258 -29.60 15.53 -22.99
CA SER A 258 -29.89 15.72 -24.42
C SER A 258 -28.96 14.95 -25.37
N THR A 259 -29.60 14.35 -26.38
CA THR A 259 -29.08 14.10 -27.73
C THR A 259 -28.67 15.41 -28.38
N GLU A 260 -27.41 15.54 -28.79
CA GLU A 260 -27.05 16.40 -29.93
C GLU A 260 -26.05 15.70 -30.83
N ASP A 261 -26.48 15.61 -32.09
CA ASP A 261 -25.77 15.15 -33.26
C ASP A 261 -24.52 16.00 -33.53
N GLY A 262 -23.45 15.32 -33.95
CA GLY A 262 -22.20 15.96 -34.32
C GLY A 262 -21.36 15.06 -35.22
N ALA A 263 -21.94 14.66 -36.35
CA ALA A 263 -21.23 13.99 -37.43
C ALA A 263 -20.05 14.84 -37.93
N ARG A 264 -18.82 14.33 -37.83
CA ARG A 264 -17.73 14.76 -38.69
C ARG A 264 -16.99 13.54 -39.26
N ALA A 265 -17.26 13.31 -40.53
CA ALA A 265 -16.62 12.33 -41.38
C ALA A 265 -15.11 12.61 -41.56
N PRO A 266 -14.33 11.57 -41.91
CA PRO A 266 -12.87 11.62 -41.95
C PRO A 266 -12.33 12.23 -43.24
N THR A 267 -11.26 13.01 -43.11
CA THR A 267 -10.38 13.40 -44.24
C THR A 267 -9.48 12.23 -44.65
N PRO A 268 -9.39 11.90 -45.95
CA PRO A 268 -8.48 10.89 -46.46
C PRO A 268 -7.09 11.51 -46.67
N ILE A 269 -6.08 11.04 -45.94
CA ILE A 269 -4.68 11.30 -46.29
C ILE A 269 -4.20 10.18 -47.21
N ARG A 270 -3.72 10.67 -48.35
CA ARG A 270 -3.30 10.02 -49.58
C ARG A 270 -1.76 9.95 -49.60
N GLY A 271 -1.24 8.89 -50.19
CA GLY A 271 0.17 8.76 -50.64
C GLY A 271 1.03 8.03 -49.61
N GLY A 272 1.51 6.82 -49.91
CA GLY A 272 2.76 6.60 -50.66
C GLY A 272 3.84 6.30 -49.61
N GLU A 273 4.67 5.27 -49.65
CA GLU A 273 5.32 4.60 -50.77
C GLU A 273 5.60 3.14 -50.40
N LYS A 274 5.66 2.32 -51.45
CA LYS A 274 6.26 1.00 -51.45
C LYS A 274 7.76 1.17 -51.22
N SER A 275 8.34 0.47 -50.25
CA SER A 275 9.78 0.20 -50.28
C SER A 275 9.99 -1.30 -50.14
N GLU A 276 10.08 -1.91 -51.30
CA GLU A 276 10.48 -3.27 -51.60
C GLU A 276 12.01 -3.33 -51.49
N VAL A 277 12.54 -3.71 -50.32
CA VAL A 277 13.98 -3.97 -50.18
C VAL A 277 14.24 -5.45 -50.38
N LYS A 278 14.65 -5.72 -51.62
CA LYS A 278 15.41 -6.87 -52.11
C LYS A 278 16.32 -7.49 -51.06
N GLY A 279 16.30 -8.83 -51.05
CA GLY A 279 17.20 -9.65 -50.27
C GLY A 279 18.66 -9.52 -50.66
N LYS A 280 19.50 -10.05 -49.76
CA LYS A 280 20.88 -10.44 -50.08
C LYS A 280 21.16 -11.77 -49.40
N VAL A 281 21.07 -12.81 -50.23
CA VAL A 281 21.74 -14.10 -50.05
C VAL A 281 23.21 -13.89 -50.41
N LEU A 282 24.14 -14.28 -49.53
CA LEU A 282 25.57 -14.54 -49.72
C LEU A 282 26.15 -14.74 -48.30
N ALA A 283 26.99 -15.71 -47.97
CA ALA A 283 27.53 -16.85 -48.68
C ALA A 283 28.11 -17.77 -47.61
N GLU A 284 28.18 -19.06 -47.94
CA GLU A 284 29.03 -20.03 -47.29
C GLU A 284 30.49 -19.52 -47.21
N HIS A 285 31.14 -19.71 -46.06
CA HIS A 285 32.56 -20.01 -46.05
C HIS A 285 32.83 -21.17 -45.12
N VAL A 286 32.96 -22.33 -45.77
CA VAL A 286 33.70 -23.49 -45.31
C VAL A 286 35.19 -23.13 -45.24
N ALA A 287 35.84 -23.45 -44.12
CA ALA A 287 37.27 -23.70 -44.07
C ALA A 287 37.60 -24.70 -42.96
N PRO A 288 38.19 -25.86 -43.30
CA PRO A 288 38.91 -26.74 -42.38
C PRO A 288 40.43 -26.65 -42.60
N ALA A 289 41.21 -26.71 -41.52
CA ALA A 289 42.61 -27.18 -41.47
C ALA A 289 43.04 -27.15 -39.99
N ALA A 290 43.27 -28.28 -39.33
CA ALA A 290 44.45 -29.15 -39.41
C ALA A 290 45.68 -28.60 -38.65
N GLY A 291 46.10 -29.37 -37.64
CA GLY A 291 47.50 -29.52 -37.20
C GLY A 291 48.05 -28.47 -36.24
N ASN A 292 48.41 -28.86 -35.01
CA ASN A 292 49.70 -29.50 -34.75
C ASN A 292 49.92 -29.83 -33.27
N HIS A 293 50.74 -30.87 -33.11
CA HIS A 293 51.31 -31.46 -31.92
C HIS A 293 52.04 -30.47 -30.99
N ALA A 294 51.91 -30.69 -29.68
CA ALA A 294 53.00 -30.98 -28.74
C ALA A 294 52.41 -31.55 -27.44
#